data_AF-A0A0D6M1R0-F1
#
_entry.id   AF-A0A0D6M1R0-F1
#
_cell.length_a   1.000
_cell.length_b   1.000
_cell.length_c   1.000
_cell.angle_alpha   90.00
_cell.angle_beta   90.00
_cell.angle_gamma   90.00
#
_symmetry.space_group_name_H-M   'P 1'
#
loop_
_entity.id
_entity.type
_entity.pdbx_description
1 polymer ?
#
loop_
_entity_poly.entity_id
_entity_poly.type
_entity_poly.pdbx_seq_one_letter_code
_entity_poly.pdbx_strand_id
1 'polypeptide(L)'
;LCAQISFSFNYSSFSHAGYSYCGDTAAYAFKQIVPENVDRVFVLGPSHVVCLNGCALTTCSKYRTPIGDLHIDVEVNDELRATRQFDLMDRSDEEAEHSIEMQMPFIAKIMEG
;
A
#
# COMPACT_ATOMS: atom_id res chain seq x y z
N LEU A 1 2.30 -5.85 6.97
CA LEU A 1 2.54 -4.39 6.97
C LEU A 1 1.30 -3.68 6.43
N CYS A 2 0.81 -2.66 7.14
CA CYS A 2 -0.32 -1.84 6.71
C CYS A 2 0.21 -0.50 6.18
N ALA A 3 0.23 -0.34 4.86
CA ALA A 3 0.62 0.88 4.18
C ALA A 3 -0.64 1.64 3.78
N GLN A 4 -0.94 2.72 4.51
CA GLN A 4 -2.23 3.37 4.40
C GLN A 4 -2.24 4.50 3.37
N ILE A 5 -3.10 4.33 2.35
CA ILE A 5 -3.56 5.43 1.47
C ILE A 5 -5.13 5.47 1.46
N SER A 6 -5.79 4.88 2.50
CA SER A 6 -7.25 4.80 2.83
C SER A 6 -8.17 4.21 1.70
N PHE A 7 -9.52 4.05 1.67
CA PHE A 7 -10.19 3.37 0.50
C PHE A 7 -11.37 4.04 -0.23
N SER A 8 -11.47 3.74 -1.55
CA SER A 8 -12.70 3.24 -2.20
C SER A 8 -12.49 2.01 -3.12
N PHE A 9 -13.45 1.08 -3.03
CA PHE A 9 -13.78 -0.09 -3.88
C PHE A 9 -12.89 -1.38 -3.96
N ASN A 10 -13.63 -2.51 -4.01
CA ASN A 10 -13.27 -3.93 -4.22
C ASN A 10 -11.88 -4.47 -3.84
N TYR A 11 -11.88 -5.27 -2.76
CA TYR A 11 -10.80 -6.19 -2.39
C TYR A 11 -10.40 -7.11 -3.55
N SER A 12 -9.11 -7.14 -3.87
CA SER A 12 -8.56 -7.97 -4.95
C SER A 12 -7.11 -8.35 -4.60
N SER A 13 -6.77 -9.63 -4.70
CA SER A 13 -5.54 -10.19 -4.11
C SER A 13 -4.49 -10.53 -5.16
N PHE A 14 -3.26 -10.00 -5.00
CA PHE A 14 -2.15 -10.25 -5.94
C PHE A 14 -0.93 -10.88 -5.31
N SER A 15 -0.20 -11.61 -6.16
CA SER A 15 1.19 -11.92 -5.89
C SER A 15 2.02 -10.63 -5.99
N HIS A 16 2.92 -10.45 -5.03
CA HIS A 16 3.92 -9.37 -5.01
C HIS A 16 5.28 -9.86 -5.56
N ALA A 17 5.27 -10.90 -6.41
CA ALA A 17 6.46 -11.30 -7.17
C ALA A 17 6.83 -10.22 -8.20
N GLY A 18 8.07 -10.27 -8.72
CA GLY A 18 8.56 -9.32 -9.73
C GLY A 18 7.62 -9.20 -10.94
N TYR A 19 7.44 -7.99 -11.48
CA TYR A 19 6.42 -7.71 -12.51
C TYR A 19 6.52 -8.62 -13.75
N SER A 20 7.71 -9.08 -14.12
CA SER A 20 7.93 -10.06 -15.20
C SER A 20 7.26 -11.43 -14.98
N TYR A 21 6.75 -11.71 -13.78
CA TYR A 21 6.10 -12.98 -13.41
C TYR A 21 4.60 -12.85 -13.15
N CYS A 22 4.12 -11.71 -12.62
CA CYS A 22 2.71 -11.52 -12.27
C CYS A 22 2.14 -10.13 -12.55
N GLY A 23 2.87 -9.27 -13.27
CA GLY A 23 2.43 -7.92 -13.64
C GLY A 23 1.15 -7.92 -14.46
N ASP A 24 1.03 -8.81 -15.46
CA ASP A 24 -0.20 -8.96 -16.25
C ASP A 24 -1.40 -9.37 -15.37
N THR A 25 -1.20 -10.32 -14.45
CA THR A 25 -2.23 -10.80 -13.51
C THR A 25 -2.70 -9.69 -12.57
N ALA A 26 -1.78 -8.85 -12.07
CA ALA A 26 -2.14 -7.67 -11.28
C ALA A 26 -2.88 -6.62 -12.12
N ALA A 27 -2.41 -6.35 -13.34
CA ALA A 27 -3.01 -5.38 -14.25
C ALA A 27 -4.49 -5.66 -14.56
N TYR A 28 -4.89 -6.93 -14.67
CA TYR A 28 -6.30 -7.31 -14.86
C TYR A 28 -7.24 -6.79 -13.77
N ALA A 29 -6.75 -6.65 -12.55
CA ALA A 29 -7.54 -6.23 -11.40
C ALA A 29 -7.42 -4.73 -11.08
N PHE A 30 -6.22 -4.16 -11.18
CA PHE A 30 -6.06 -2.70 -11.12
C PHE A 30 -6.89 -2.01 -12.21
N LYS A 31 -7.06 -2.65 -13.38
CA LYS A 31 -7.99 -2.21 -14.45
C LYS A 31 -9.49 -2.18 -14.05
N GLN A 32 -9.89 -2.81 -12.95
CA GLN A 32 -11.28 -2.75 -12.46
C GLN A 32 -11.54 -1.51 -11.58
N ILE A 33 -10.49 -0.77 -11.20
CA ILE A 33 -10.58 0.45 -10.43
C ILE A 33 -10.99 1.59 -11.37
N VAL A 34 -11.97 2.39 -10.95
CA VAL A 34 -12.47 3.55 -11.69
C VAL A 34 -12.08 4.79 -10.88
N PRO A 35 -10.92 5.42 -11.17
CA PRO A 35 -10.25 6.36 -10.26
C PRO A 35 -11.12 7.58 -9.89
N GLU A 36 -12.05 7.97 -10.75
CA GLU A 36 -13.00 9.07 -10.52
C GLU A 36 -13.99 8.82 -9.36
N ASN A 37 -14.10 7.57 -8.88
CA ASN A 37 -14.89 7.17 -7.72
C ASN A 37 -14.01 6.74 -6.52
N VAL A 38 -12.72 7.07 -6.56
CA VAL A 38 -11.69 6.57 -5.65
C VAL A 38 -10.89 7.73 -5.07
N ASP A 39 -11.32 8.22 -3.91
CA ASP A 39 -10.59 9.25 -3.17
C ASP A 39 -9.19 8.77 -2.71
N ARG A 40 -8.96 7.45 -2.63
CA ARG A 40 -8.05 6.77 -1.67
C ARG A 40 -7.83 5.25 -1.97
N VAL A 41 -6.64 4.65 -1.70
CA VAL A 41 -6.38 3.15 -1.77
C VAL A 41 -5.63 2.53 -0.53
N PHE A 42 -6.22 1.62 0.27
CA PHE A 42 -5.52 1.01 1.44
C PHE A 42 -4.69 -0.16 0.94
N VAL A 43 -3.43 -0.27 1.38
CA VAL A 43 -2.55 -1.40 1.02
C VAL A 43 -2.27 -2.26 2.24
N LEU A 44 -2.78 -3.49 2.20
CA LEU A 44 -2.57 -4.51 3.23
C LEU A 44 -1.63 -5.59 2.68
N GLY A 45 -0.42 -5.66 3.22
CA GLY A 45 0.56 -6.71 2.93
C GLY A 45 0.83 -7.62 4.13
N PRO A 46 1.38 -8.82 3.92
CA PRO A 46 2.05 -9.59 4.98
C PRO A 46 3.27 -8.82 5.55
N SER A 47 4.08 -9.46 6.41
CA SER A 47 5.47 -9.05 6.54
C SER A 47 6.39 -10.26 6.46
N HIS A 48 7.52 -10.05 5.79
CA HIS A 48 8.61 -10.98 5.58
C HIS A 48 9.87 -10.54 6.34
N VAL A 49 10.00 -9.24 6.63
CA VAL A 49 11.16 -8.67 7.35
C VAL A 49 11.03 -8.84 8.86
N VAL A 50 9.86 -8.53 9.43
CA VAL A 50 9.64 -8.50 10.89
C VAL A 50 8.44 -9.35 11.32
N CYS A 51 8.54 -9.94 12.50
CA CYS A 51 7.45 -10.70 13.12
C CYS A 51 6.50 -9.75 13.85
N LEU A 52 5.30 -9.54 13.30
CA LEU A 52 4.28 -8.65 13.85
C LEU A 52 3.17 -9.45 14.55
N ASN A 53 2.83 -9.07 15.79
CA ASN A 53 1.67 -9.61 16.52
C ASN A 53 0.39 -8.80 16.25
N GLY A 54 0.17 -8.41 14.99
CA GLY A 54 -0.88 -7.49 14.58
C GLY A 54 -0.56 -6.84 13.24
N CYS A 55 -0.92 -5.56 13.09
CA CYS A 55 -0.53 -4.74 11.95
C CYS A 55 0.36 -3.59 12.42
N ALA A 56 1.44 -3.32 11.68
CA ALA A 56 2.23 -2.10 11.83
C ALA A 56 1.81 -1.06 10.77
N LEU A 57 1.76 0.21 11.16
CA LEU A 57 1.51 1.37 10.29
C LEU A 57 2.84 2.02 9.86
N THR A 58 2.82 2.68 8.71
CA THR A 58 3.96 3.47 8.23
C THR A 58 4.23 4.70 9.09
N THR A 59 5.51 5.04 9.24
CA THR A 59 5.97 6.32 9.83
C THR A 59 6.32 7.37 8.76
N CYS A 60 6.21 7.02 7.48
CA CYS A 60 6.45 7.91 6.34
C CYS A 60 5.24 8.78 6.01
N SER A 61 5.48 9.94 5.40
CA SER A 61 4.42 10.81 4.85
C SER A 61 4.17 10.63 3.35
N LYS A 62 5.04 9.88 2.65
CA LYS A 62 4.87 9.50 1.24
C LYS A 62 5.73 8.30 0.85
N TYR A 63 5.27 7.54 -0.14
CA TYR A 63 6.08 6.59 -0.92
C TYR A 63 6.49 7.20 -2.25
N ARG A 64 7.72 6.93 -2.68
CA ARG A 64 8.22 7.33 -4.01
C ARG A 64 8.11 6.15 -4.96
N THR A 65 7.55 6.36 -6.15
CA THR A 65 7.49 5.33 -7.20
C THR A 65 8.20 5.85 -8.47
N PRO A 66 8.51 4.97 -9.46
CA PRO A 66 9.05 5.41 -10.74
C PRO A 66 8.10 6.28 -11.58
N ILE A 67 6.83 6.41 -11.17
CA ILE A 67 5.78 7.17 -11.88
C ILE A 67 5.50 8.50 -11.16
N GLY A 68 5.44 8.48 -9.82
CA GLY A 68 5.24 9.65 -8.99
C GLY A 68 5.27 9.35 -7.48
N ASP A 69 5.14 10.40 -6.67
CA ASP A 69 5.09 10.29 -5.21
C ASP A 69 3.64 10.10 -4.73
N LEU A 70 3.36 8.94 -4.12
CA LEU A 70 2.10 8.66 -3.43
C LEU A 70 2.14 9.23 -2.01
N HIS A 71 1.17 10.04 -1.64
CA HIS A 71 1.11 10.68 -0.32
C HIS A 71 0.34 9.81 0.67
N ILE A 72 0.84 9.70 1.91
CA ILE A 72 0.16 8.96 2.98
C ILE A 72 -0.96 9.82 3.56
N ASP A 73 -2.09 9.18 3.86
CA ASP A 73 -3.21 9.83 4.54
C ASP A 73 -2.90 9.99 6.04
N VAL A 74 -2.18 11.06 6.38
CA VAL A 74 -1.66 11.29 7.74
C VAL A 74 -2.78 11.38 8.77
N GLU A 75 -3.91 12.00 8.42
CA GLU A 75 -5.05 12.16 9.33
C GLU A 75 -5.60 10.81 9.78
N VAL A 76 -5.94 9.92 8.85
CA VAL A 76 -6.50 8.60 9.21
C VAL A 76 -5.40 7.64 9.69
N ASN A 77 -4.12 7.85 9.33
CA ASN A 77 -3.00 7.11 9.92
C ASN A 77 -2.85 7.42 11.43
N ASP A 78 -2.98 8.70 11.82
CA ASP A 78 -3.00 9.09 13.24
C ASP A 78 -4.32 8.66 13.95
N GLU A 79 -5.47 8.60 13.26
CA GLU A 79 -6.69 7.98 13.81
C GLU A 79 -6.48 6.47 14.12
N LEU A 80 -5.95 5.69 13.17
CA LEU A 80 -5.66 4.27 13.39
C LEU A 80 -4.63 4.07 14.50
N ARG A 81 -3.57 4.88 14.54
CA ARG A 81 -2.58 4.91 15.61
C ARG A 81 -3.20 5.23 16.97
N ALA A 82 -4.16 6.15 17.04
CA ALA A 82 -4.86 6.50 18.27
C ALA A 82 -5.69 5.34 18.85
N THR A 83 -6.11 4.35 18.03
CA THR A 83 -6.77 3.13 18.52
C THR A 83 -5.86 2.25 19.38
N ARG A 84 -4.53 2.36 19.24
CA ARG A 84 -3.51 1.48 19.84
C ARG A 84 -3.65 0.00 19.48
N GLN A 85 -4.31 -0.31 18.36
CA GLN A 85 -4.40 -1.67 17.79
C GLN A 85 -3.30 -1.94 16.74
N PHE A 86 -2.45 -0.94 16.49
CA PHE A 86 -1.39 -0.98 15.49
C PHE A 86 -0.05 -0.60 16.10
N ASP A 87 0.99 -1.33 15.72
CA ASP A 87 2.38 -0.96 15.94
C ASP A 87 2.83 0.12 14.93
N LEU A 88 4.03 0.65 15.09
CA LEU A 88 4.69 1.50 14.09
C LEU A 88 5.83 0.73 13.44
N MET A 89 5.97 0.83 12.13
CA MET A 89 7.08 0.23 11.38
C MET A 89 8.32 1.13 11.48
N ASP A 90 9.46 0.55 11.85
CA ASP A 90 10.76 1.22 11.72
C ASP A 90 11.13 1.33 10.24
N ARG A 91 11.64 2.50 9.83
CA ARG A 91 11.80 2.83 8.40
C ARG A 91 12.77 1.91 7.66
N SER A 92 13.79 1.36 8.31
CA SER A 92 14.70 0.37 7.71
C SER A 92 13.97 -0.90 7.28
N ASP A 93 12.98 -1.30 8.06
CA ASP A 93 12.27 -2.56 7.91
C ASP A 93 11.09 -2.37 6.94
N GLU A 94 10.56 -1.15 6.88
CA GLU A 94 9.63 -0.66 5.86
C GLU A 94 10.30 -0.58 4.47
N GLU A 95 11.51 -0.01 4.37
CA GLU A 95 12.30 0.06 3.12
C GLU A 95 12.85 -1.31 2.67
N ALA A 96 12.73 -2.35 3.50
CA ALA A 96 13.06 -3.74 3.16
C ALA A 96 11.81 -4.61 2.85
N GLU A 97 10.59 -4.10 3.02
CA GLU A 97 9.35 -4.89 2.88
C GLU A 97 8.68 -4.70 1.51
N HIS A 98 9.06 -5.56 0.56
CA HIS A 98 8.62 -5.46 -0.84
C HIS A 98 7.13 -5.80 -1.08
N SER A 99 6.42 -6.43 -0.14
CA SER A 99 5.04 -6.91 -0.38
C SER A 99 3.99 -5.80 -0.57
N ILE A 100 4.27 -4.62 -0.03
CA ILE A 100 3.51 -3.38 -0.28
C ILE A 100 4.09 -2.58 -1.44
N GLU A 101 5.42 -2.54 -1.59
CA GLU A 101 6.13 -1.75 -2.60
C GLU A 101 5.69 -2.14 -4.01
N MET A 102 5.54 -3.44 -4.26
CA MET A 102 5.11 -4.03 -5.53
C MET A 102 3.66 -3.70 -5.93
N GLN A 103 2.92 -2.97 -5.09
CA GLN A 103 1.59 -2.45 -5.39
C GLN A 103 1.63 -0.94 -5.71
N MET A 104 2.64 -0.21 -5.21
CA MET A 104 2.69 1.25 -5.30
C MET A 104 2.78 1.77 -6.75
N PRO A 105 3.60 1.23 -7.67
CA PRO A 105 3.57 1.65 -9.07
C PRO A 105 2.26 1.36 -9.80
N PHE A 106 1.51 0.31 -9.44
CA PHE A 106 0.18 0.06 -10.00
C PHE A 106 -0.84 1.09 -9.52
N ILE A 107 -0.82 1.45 -8.23
CA ILE A 107 -1.66 2.50 -7.65
C ILE A 107 -1.31 3.86 -8.28
N ALA A 108 -0.02 4.20 -8.35
CA ALA A 108 0.44 5.42 -9.00
C ALA A 108 0.07 5.48 -10.49
N LYS A 109 -0.03 4.34 -11.19
CA LYS A 109 -0.44 4.32 -12.59
C LYS A 109 -1.95 4.42 -12.80
N ILE A 110 -2.77 3.82 -11.94
CA ILE A 110 -4.23 3.83 -12.10
C ILE A 110 -4.86 5.14 -11.61
N MET A 111 -4.20 5.81 -10.66
CA MET A 111 -4.56 7.14 -10.16
C MET A 111 -3.84 8.29 -10.93
N GLU A 112 -3.29 8.01 -12.11
CA GLU A 112 -2.66 9.02 -12.98
C GLU A 112 -3.73 9.68 -13.89
N GLY A 113 -4.47 10.63 -13.33
CA GLY A 113 -5.56 11.38 -13.98
C GLY A 113 -5.86 12.73 -13.33
#